data_AF-A0AAV1EHT4-F1
#
_entry.id   AF-A0AAV1EHT4-F1
#
_cell.length_a   1.000
_cell.length_b   1.000
_cell.length_c   1.000
_cell.angle_alpha   90.00
_cell.angle_beta   90.00
_cell.angle_gamma   90.00
#
_symmetry.space_group_name_H-M   'P 1'
#
loop_
_entity.id
_entity.type
_entity.pdbx_description
1 polymer ?
#
loop_
_entity_poly.entity_id
_entity_poly.type
_entity_poly.pdbx_seq_one_letter_code
_entity_poly.pdbx_strand_id
1 'polypeptide(L)'
;MISMKYRVVNLHLSDFRTSIMHLTLLLLMSCCGAAPSKQTVAMLGDDVVLPCHLVSAGNAADLTVEWARPDLDPRFVLFRRGGIELQHEKHPTYKGRTSLSEDKLKCGDLSLKLSGAKLSDSGTYRCLVPTTDTDSTIQLTVGSVSSPFIHMSSVGNRVLLDCKSKAWYPEPEVLWLDEESKPLSAGSTKSVKGPDGLYTVSSKLTVDHTHGNSFTCRVQQRNINQTREAQVHVPDELLMTQSKSAVRISIIVVICVLSIAAVVLLLWKWGPNKRDKKIHDGEAMWMSSFGNVLELQPLMGGGGDGLQSVTVHEKIKYLDSTKAKLEEELGKTEGELKHVEEVITKLVDQKKDLKNQREKIISLQQNDMVKIEENKKKLKTTPKTGKDHKKKKLEDAREDLAKRKKTHDELLKETEKLLEKTDDMITTMTERKGKLEKDKEQISKYLKETERQRGEAEKKHQDENEPQSEETDGEDRGDPTSVLEQ
;
A
#
# COMPACT_ATOMS: atom_id res chain seq x y z
N MET A 1 31.32 -23.85 80.45
CA MET A 1 30.64 -22.96 79.46
C MET A 1 31.54 -22.39 78.36
N ILE A 2 32.88 -22.35 78.52
CA ILE A 2 33.80 -21.75 77.52
C ILE A 2 34.15 -22.71 76.36
N SER A 3 34.23 -24.02 76.62
CA SER A 3 34.59 -25.03 75.59
C SER A 3 33.52 -25.27 74.50
N MET A 4 32.22 -25.15 74.82
CA MET A 4 31.15 -25.30 73.82
C MET A 4 31.03 -24.10 72.87
N LYS A 5 31.37 -22.88 73.31
CA LYS A 5 31.39 -21.70 72.44
C LYS A 5 32.49 -21.80 71.36
N TYR A 6 33.66 -22.35 71.71
CA TYR A 6 34.75 -22.56 70.74
C TYR A 6 34.47 -23.64 69.70
N ARG A 7 33.72 -24.71 70.05
CA ARG A 7 33.31 -25.74 69.08
C ARG A 7 32.24 -25.22 68.12
N VAL A 8 31.25 -24.46 68.59
CA VAL A 8 30.21 -23.88 67.73
C VAL A 8 30.79 -22.83 66.79
N VAL A 9 31.72 -21.99 67.27
CA VAL A 9 32.40 -21.00 66.40
C VAL A 9 33.30 -21.67 65.35
N ASN A 10 34.00 -22.77 65.69
CA ASN A 10 34.80 -23.51 64.70
C ASN A 10 33.97 -24.28 63.67
N LEU A 11 32.83 -24.88 64.07
CA LEU A 11 31.88 -25.50 63.13
C LEU A 11 31.27 -24.45 62.19
N HIS A 12 30.90 -23.28 62.71
CA HIS A 12 30.37 -22.19 61.89
C HIS A 12 31.44 -21.58 60.97
N LEU A 13 32.72 -21.55 61.37
CA LEU A 13 33.84 -21.12 60.52
C LEU A 13 34.22 -22.15 59.46
N SER A 14 34.10 -23.46 59.73
CA SER A 14 34.38 -24.50 58.72
C SER A 14 33.34 -24.50 57.62
N ASP A 15 32.06 -24.33 57.98
CA ASP A 15 30.95 -24.25 57.02
C ASP A 15 30.99 -22.95 56.21
N PHE A 16 31.47 -21.85 56.81
CA PHE A 16 31.73 -20.60 56.08
C PHE A 16 32.92 -20.74 55.12
N ARG A 17 33.98 -21.45 55.52
CA ARG A 17 35.15 -21.72 54.67
C ARG A 17 34.83 -22.63 53.50
N THR A 18 34.04 -23.67 53.67
CA THR A 18 33.60 -24.54 52.57
C THR A 18 32.64 -23.82 51.63
N SER A 19 31.72 -23.01 52.17
CA SER A 19 30.81 -22.18 51.39
C SER A 19 31.55 -21.10 50.57
N ILE A 20 32.55 -20.43 51.17
CA ILE A 20 33.43 -19.49 50.46
C ILE A 20 34.25 -20.21 49.41
N MET A 21 34.79 -21.41 49.69
CA MET A 21 35.55 -22.21 48.71
C MET A 21 34.68 -22.67 47.54
N HIS A 22 33.41 -23.02 47.77
CA HIS A 22 32.47 -23.36 46.70
C HIS A 22 32.03 -22.13 45.92
N LEU A 23 31.85 -20.98 46.58
CA LEU A 23 31.54 -19.71 45.93
C LEU A 23 32.73 -19.19 45.11
N THR A 24 33.97 -19.33 45.59
CA THR A 24 35.18 -18.98 44.84
C THR A 24 35.45 -19.97 43.71
N LEU A 25 35.15 -21.26 43.88
CA LEU A 25 35.21 -22.25 42.80
C LEU A 25 34.13 -21.99 41.73
N LEU A 26 32.91 -21.61 42.12
CA LEU A 26 31.84 -21.16 41.22
C LEU A 26 32.20 -19.86 40.50
N LEU A 27 32.85 -18.91 41.19
CA LEU A 27 33.37 -17.66 40.61
C LEU A 27 34.55 -17.90 39.65
N LEU A 28 35.43 -18.86 39.94
CA LEU A 28 36.53 -19.26 39.05
C LEU A 28 36.03 -20.02 37.81
N MET A 29 34.98 -20.84 37.95
CA MET A 29 34.30 -21.49 36.82
C MET A 29 33.46 -20.52 35.98
N SER A 30 33.17 -19.32 36.49
CA SER A 30 32.52 -18.24 35.75
C SER A 30 33.52 -17.32 35.02
N CYS A 31 34.83 -17.58 35.11
CA CYS A 31 35.88 -16.73 34.53
C CYS A 31 36.32 -17.15 33.13
N CYS A 32 35.74 -18.20 32.55
CA CYS A 32 35.79 -18.42 31.10
C CYS A 32 34.67 -17.63 30.42
N GLY A 33 34.60 -16.32 30.73
CA GLY A 33 33.86 -15.38 29.90
C GLY A 33 34.55 -15.41 28.54
N ALA A 34 33.92 -16.05 27.56
CA ALA A 34 34.35 -16.00 26.18
C ALA A 34 34.67 -14.53 25.86
N ALA A 35 35.91 -14.28 25.42
CA ALA A 35 36.29 -12.97 24.91
C ALA A 35 35.17 -12.47 23.97
N PRO A 36 34.72 -11.20 24.07
CA PRO A 36 33.58 -10.73 23.31
C PRO A 36 33.80 -11.05 21.82
N SER A 37 33.04 -12.02 21.31
CA SER A 37 33.17 -12.46 19.93
C SER A 37 32.81 -11.28 19.04
N LYS A 38 33.74 -10.85 18.18
CA LYS A 38 33.46 -9.76 17.24
C LYS A 38 32.31 -10.19 16.34
N GLN A 39 31.20 -9.45 16.34
CA GLN A 39 30.04 -9.75 15.51
C GLN A 39 30.19 -9.03 14.15
N THR A 40 29.96 -9.75 13.06
CA THR A 40 29.97 -9.21 11.69
C THR A 40 28.67 -9.61 11.00
N VAL A 41 28.08 -8.66 10.28
CA VAL A 41 26.85 -8.87 9.51
C VAL A 41 27.16 -8.71 8.03
N ALA A 42 26.63 -9.60 7.21
CA ALA A 42 26.71 -9.52 5.74
C ALA A 42 25.33 -9.79 5.13
N MET A 43 24.98 -9.16 4.01
CA MET A 43 23.76 -9.55 3.29
C MET A 43 24.04 -10.72 2.35
N LEU A 44 23.00 -11.50 2.08
CA LEU A 44 23.04 -12.64 1.17
C LEU A 44 23.56 -12.20 -0.21
N GLY A 45 24.65 -12.81 -0.66
CA GLY A 45 25.31 -12.50 -1.93
C GLY A 45 26.44 -11.47 -1.84
N ASP A 46 26.60 -10.77 -0.71
CA ASP A 46 27.67 -9.77 -0.56
C ASP A 46 29.03 -10.40 -0.26
N ASP A 47 30.09 -9.68 -0.60
CA ASP A 47 31.44 -9.97 -0.11
C ASP A 47 31.61 -9.42 1.32
N VAL A 48 32.15 -10.21 2.24
CA VAL A 48 32.39 -9.83 3.63
C VAL A 48 33.84 -10.03 4.04
N VAL A 49 34.33 -9.18 4.93
CA VAL A 49 35.67 -9.30 5.54
C VAL A 49 35.51 -9.61 7.02
N LEU A 50 36.03 -10.76 7.46
CA LEU A 50 36.08 -11.14 8.87
C LEU A 50 37.38 -10.63 9.49
N PRO A 51 37.33 -9.71 10.47
CA PRO A 51 38.52 -9.03 10.96
C PRO A 51 39.38 -9.93 11.85
N CYS A 52 40.68 -9.98 11.58
CA CYS A 52 41.68 -10.61 12.44
C CYS A 52 43.03 -9.90 12.30
N HIS A 53 43.74 -9.69 13.41
CA HIS A 53 45.03 -9.02 13.43
C HIS A 53 45.98 -9.77 14.36
N LEU A 54 47.28 -9.72 14.05
CA LEU A 54 48.30 -10.17 14.97
C LEU A 54 48.25 -9.36 16.27
N VAL A 55 48.50 -10.03 17.39
CA VAL A 55 48.54 -9.40 18.72
C VAL A 55 49.71 -8.42 18.83
N SER A 56 50.84 -8.73 18.19
CA SER A 56 51.98 -7.84 18.05
C SER A 56 52.17 -7.47 16.59
N ALA A 57 52.47 -6.19 16.32
CA ALA A 57 52.73 -5.72 14.96
C ALA A 57 53.91 -6.49 14.35
N GLY A 58 53.72 -7.06 13.16
CA GLY A 58 54.73 -7.90 12.52
C GLY A 58 54.27 -8.40 11.15
N ASN A 59 55.21 -8.97 10.39
CA ASN A 59 54.93 -9.56 9.09
C ASN A 59 54.35 -10.97 9.25
N ALA A 60 53.14 -11.18 8.76
CA ALA A 60 52.45 -12.46 8.80
C ALA A 60 52.53 -13.29 7.51
N ALA A 61 53.18 -12.79 6.45
CA ALA A 61 53.12 -13.39 5.11
C ALA A 61 53.59 -14.85 5.06
N ASP A 62 54.63 -15.17 5.83
CA ASP A 62 55.24 -16.51 5.90
C ASP A 62 54.74 -17.34 7.10
N LEU A 63 53.89 -16.77 7.95
CA LEU A 63 53.35 -17.47 9.12
C LEU A 63 52.30 -18.51 8.73
N THR A 64 52.04 -19.44 9.65
CA THR A 64 50.91 -20.36 9.53
C THR A 64 49.64 -19.66 10.00
N VAL A 65 48.64 -19.55 9.12
CA VAL A 65 47.36 -18.88 9.41
C VAL A 65 46.22 -19.86 9.22
N GLU A 66 45.42 -20.03 10.26
CA GLU A 66 44.27 -20.91 10.29
C GLU A 66 43.00 -20.08 10.44
N TRP A 67 42.12 -20.17 9.44
CA TRP A 67 40.73 -19.78 9.59
C TRP A 67 39.89 -21.06 9.61
N ALA A 68 39.23 -21.31 10.73
CA ALA A 68 38.47 -22.52 10.97
C ALA A 68 37.02 -22.24 11.40
N ARG A 69 36.14 -23.15 11.05
CA ARG A 69 34.75 -23.27 11.50
C ARG A 69 34.65 -24.52 12.38
N PRO A 70 34.50 -24.40 13.70
CA PRO A 70 34.48 -25.54 14.62
C PRO A 70 33.33 -26.52 14.37
N ASP A 71 32.25 -26.06 13.72
CA ASP A 71 31.05 -26.82 13.38
C ASP A 71 31.14 -27.58 12.05
N LEU A 72 32.24 -27.45 11.30
CA LEU A 72 32.45 -28.10 10.02
C LEU A 72 33.53 -29.18 10.08
N ASP A 73 33.41 -30.16 9.18
CA ASP A 73 34.43 -31.18 8.92
C ASP A 73 34.60 -31.38 7.40
N PRO A 74 35.77 -31.07 6.81
CA PRO A 74 36.95 -30.44 7.42
C PRO A 74 36.67 -29.04 7.99
N ARG A 75 37.30 -28.69 9.11
CA ARG A 75 37.05 -27.41 9.80
C ARG A 75 37.61 -26.18 9.08
N PHE A 76 38.60 -26.32 8.21
CA PHE A 76 39.33 -25.17 7.67
C PHE A 76 38.55 -24.46 6.56
N VAL A 77 38.27 -23.18 6.74
CA VAL A 77 37.73 -22.31 5.68
C VAL A 77 38.83 -21.63 4.88
N LEU A 78 40.02 -21.49 5.46
CA LEU A 78 41.27 -21.14 4.79
C LEU A 78 42.43 -21.63 5.68
N PHE A 79 43.44 -22.23 5.06
CA PHE A 79 44.64 -22.68 5.76
C PHE A 79 45.89 -22.34 4.95
N ARG A 80 46.82 -21.60 5.56
CA ARG A 80 48.07 -21.17 4.94
C ARG A 80 49.24 -21.63 5.80
N ARG A 81 50.30 -22.12 5.16
CA ARG A 81 51.56 -22.51 5.83
C ARG A 81 52.75 -22.09 4.96
N GLY A 82 53.68 -21.32 5.52
CA GLY A 82 54.89 -20.90 4.81
C GLY A 82 54.60 -20.10 3.53
N GLY A 83 53.63 -19.18 3.58
CA GLY A 83 53.27 -18.37 2.41
C GLY A 83 52.33 -19.05 1.40
N ILE A 84 52.01 -20.34 1.56
CA ILE A 84 51.23 -21.10 0.58
C ILE A 84 49.87 -21.51 1.16
N GLU A 85 48.79 -21.26 0.42
CA GLU A 85 47.44 -21.74 0.77
C GLU A 85 47.26 -23.22 0.41
N LEU A 86 46.84 -24.03 1.37
CA LEU A 86 46.67 -25.47 1.24
C LEU A 86 45.23 -25.83 0.83
N GLN A 87 44.98 -25.87 -0.48
CA GLN A 87 43.64 -26.08 -1.03
C GLN A 87 42.98 -27.44 -0.68
N HIS A 88 43.77 -28.46 -0.35
CA HIS A 88 43.26 -29.81 -0.03
C HIS A 88 42.64 -29.90 1.37
N GLU A 89 43.12 -29.08 2.30
CA GLU A 89 42.62 -29.01 3.69
C GLU A 89 41.34 -28.17 3.82
N LYS A 90 41.02 -27.40 2.78
CA LYS A 90 39.90 -26.45 2.76
C LYS A 90 38.57 -27.16 2.58
N HIS A 91 37.59 -26.80 3.42
CA HIS A 91 36.24 -27.28 3.30
C HIS A 91 35.67 -26.97 1.90
N PRO A 92 35.02 -27.94 1.21
CA PRO A 92 34.64 -27.80 -0.19
C PRO A 92 33.78 -26.56 -0.51
N THR A 93 32.91 -26.13 0.41
CA THR A 93 32.00 -24.99 0.21
C THR A 93 32.69 -23.62 0.20
N TYR A 94 33.94 -23.54 0.66
CA TYR A 94 34.74 -22.31 0.74
C TYR A 94 35.82 -22.22 -0.36
N LYS A 95 36.03 -23.29 -1.14
CA LYS A 95 36.99 -23.28 -2.25
C LYS A 95 36.65 -22.18 -3.26
N GLY A 96 37.65 -21.39 -3.64
CA GLY A 96 37.50 -20.25 -4.55
C GLY A 96 36.71 -19.06 -4.00
N ARG A 97 36.28 -19.08 -2.73
CA ARG A 97 35.49 -18.00 -2.12
C ARG A 97 36.20 -17.25 -1.01
N THR A 98 37.29 -17.78 -0.47
CA THR A 98 38.04 -17.12 0.60
C THR A 98 39.46 -16.78 0.18
N SER A 99 39.96 -15.64 0.68
CA SER A 99 41.33 -15.18 0.45
C SER A 99 41.82 -14.25 1.58
N LEU A 100 43.15 -14.09 1.67
CA LEU A 100 43.82 -13.08 2.48
C LEU A 100 44.51 -12.07 1.55
N SER A 101 44.70 -10.84 2.02
CA SER A 101 45.42 -9.81 1.24
C SER A 101 46.92 -9.87 1.53
N GLU A 102 47.72 -10.24 0.53
CA GLU A 102 49.19 -10.38 0.66
C GLU A 102 49.88 -9.12 1.19
N ASP A 103 49.45 -7.93 0.74
CA ASP A 103 50.04 -6.68 1.20
C ASP A 103 49.68 -6.35 2.65
N LYS A 104 48.47 -6.70 3.07
CA LYS A 104 47.99 -6.48 4.44
C LYS A 104 48.59 -7.46 5.44
N LEU A 105 48.90 -8.69 5.00
CA LEU A 105 49.62 -9.68 5.81
C LEU A 105 50.99 -9.16 6.26
N LYS A 106 51.70 -8.39 5.42
CA LYS A 106 52.99 -7.76 5.78
C LYS A 106 52.88 -6.79 6.94
N CYS A 107 51.69 -6.25 7.18
CA CYS A 107 51.37 -5.35 8.28
C CYS A 107 50.65 -6.06 9.45
N GLY A 108 50.50 -7.38 9.41
CA GLY A 108 49.87 -8.16 10.47
C GLY A 108 48.35 -8.20 10.43
N ASP A 109 47.72 -7.79 9.32
CA ASP A 109 46.28 -7.93 9.11
C ASP A 109 45.98 -9.27 8.41
N LEU A 110 45.29 -10.14 9.13
CA LEU A 110 44.96 -11.53 8.80
C LEU A 110 43.48 -11.67 8.40
N SER A 111 42.81 -10.56 8.09
CA SER A 111 41.37 -10.55 7.86
C SER A 111 40.98 -11.40 6.65
N LEU A 112 40.00 -12.28 6.84
CA LEU A 112 39.51 -13.18 5.81
C LEU A 112 38.50 -12.48 4.92
N LYS A 113 38.78 -12.37 3.63
CA LYS A 113 37.75 -12.03 2.65
C LYS A 113 36.96 -13.30 2.31
N LEU A 114 35.64 -13.23 2.38
CA LEU A 114 34.70 -14.27 1.94
C LEU A 114 33.77 -13.66 0.90
N SER A 115 33.75 -14.23 -0.31
CA SER A 115 32.95 -13.74 -1.43
C SER A 115 31.60 -14.44 -1.57
N GLY A 116 30.59 -13.65 -1.91
CA GLY A 116 29.23 -14.11 -2.19
C GLY A 116 28.58 -14.85 -1.03
N ALA A 117 28.38 -14.20 0.12
CA ALA A 117 27.90 -14.78 1.37
C ALA A 117 26.61 -15.59 1.19
N LYS A 118 26.53 -16.76 1.82
CA LYS A 118 25.38 -17.68 1.80
C LYS A 118 24.81 -17.81 3.21
N LEU A 119 23.52 -18.16 3.34
CA LEU A 119 22.91 -18.37 4.67
C LEU A 119 23.67 -19.40 5.51
N SER A 120 24.17 -20.46 4.88
CA SER A 120 24.99 -21.52 5.50
C SER A 120 26.33 -21.03 6.04
N ASP A 121 26.82 -19.88 5.56
CA ASP A 121 28.08 -19.31 6.03
C ASP A 121 27.91 -18.63 7.40
N SER A 122 26.69 -18.43 7.90
CA SER A 122 26.45 -17.92 9.26
C SER A 122 27.02 -18.85 10.31
N GLY A 123 27.64 -18.31 11.36
CA GLY A 123 28.23 -19.09 12.46
C GLY A 123 29.56 -18.53 12.94
N THR A 124 30.23 -19.33 13.76
CA THR A 124 31.42 -18.93 14.51
C THR A 124 32.69 -19.29 13.78
N TYR A 125 33.48 -18.30 13.39
CA TYR A 125 34.79 -18.47 12.76
C TYR A 125 35.90 -18.22 13.79
N ARG A 126 36.97 -19.02 13.73
CA ARG A 126 38.17 -18.85 14.55
C ARG A 126 39.36 -18.56 13.65
N CYS A 127 40.07 -17.47 13.95
CA CYS A 127 41.36 -17.10 13.39
C CYS A 127 42.44 -17.49 14.39
N LEU A 128 43.40 -18.33 13.98
CA LEU A 128 44.49 -18.80 14.82
C LEU A 128 45.82 -18.72 14.06
N VAL A 129 46.86 -18.22 14.73
CA VAL A 129 48.25 -18.27 14.25
C VAL A 129 49.07 -19.02 15.29
N PRO A 130 49.38 -20.31 15.09
CA PRO A 130 49.97 -21.16 16.15
C PRO A 130 51.32 -20.68 16.70
N THR A 131 52.08 -19.92 15.91
CA THR A 131 53.41 -19.41 16.29
C THR A 131 53.35 -18.10 17.09
N THR A 132 52.16 -17.55 17.32
CA THR A 132 51.94 -16.31 18.07
C THR A 132 50.77 -16.49 19.05
N ASP A 133 50.52 -15.51 19.90
CA ASP A 133 49.34 -15.51 20.80
C ASP A 133 48.04 -15.09 20.09
N THR A 134 48.00 -15.15 18.75
CA THR A 134 46.85 -14.70 17.97
C THR A 134 45.82 -15.81 17.87
N ASP A 135 44.77 -15.67 18.67
CA ASP A 135 43.56 -16.49 18.65
C ASP A 135 42.35 -15.58 18.78
N SER A 136 41.44 -15.59 17.81
CA SER A 136 40.30 -14.69 17.76
C SER A 136 39.07 -15.39 17.21
N THR A 137 37.93 -15.14 17.84
CA THR A 137 36.65 -15.70 17.44
C THR A 137 35.71 -14.60 16.91
N ILE A 138 35.16 -14.81 15.72
CA ILE A 138 34.30 -13.88 14.99
C ILE A 138 32.97 -14.59 14.72
N GLN A 139 31.85 -13.94 15.07
CA GLN A 139 30.52 -14.43 14.77
C GLN A 139 29.98 -13.74 13.50
N LEU A 140 29.83 -14.50 12.41
CA LEU A 140 29.19 -14.01 11.19
C LEU A 140 27.69 -14.31 11.21
N THR A 141 26.87 -13.28 10.99
CA THR A 141 25.44 -13.42 10.75
C THR A 141 25.12 -12.97 9.34
N VAL A 142 24.61 -13.87 8.50
CA VAL A 142 24.18 -13.52 7.15
C VAL A 142 22.70 -13.13 7.19
N GLY A 143 22.39 -11.95 6.67
CA GLY A 143 21.06 -11.38 6.58
C GLY A 143 20.47 -11.46 5.17
N SER A 144 19.16 -11.39 5.06
CA SER A 144 18.43 -11.19 3.80
C SER A 144 17.19 -10.34 4.09
N VAL A 145 16.94 -9.38 3.22
CA VAL A 145 15.90 -8.36 3.38
C VAL A 145 15.22 -8.10 2.04
N SER A 146 13.93 -7.77 2.07
CA SER A 146 13.19 -7.34 0.88
C SER A 146 12.17 -6.27 1.23
N SER A 147 11.63 -5.58 0.22
CA SER A 147 10.60 -4.57 0.44
C SER A 147 9.25 -5.22 0.77
N PRO A 148 8.54 -4.77 1.82
CA PRO A 148 7.16 -5.17 2.05
C PRO A 148 6.23 -4.55 0.99
N PHE A 149 5.06 -5.15 0.83
CA PHE A 149 3.96 -4.59 0.06
C PHE A 149 2.66 -4.70 0.87
N ILE A 150 1.77 -3.71 0.70
CA ILE A 150 0.49 -3.68 1.39
C ILE A 150 -0.62 -3.90 0.36
N HIS A 151 -1.45 -4.91 0.60
CA HIS A 151 -2.66 -5.15 -0.16
C HIS A 151 -3.87 -4.64 0.62
N MET A 152 -4.62 -3.71 0.03
CA MET A 152 -5.86 -3.21 0.62
C MET A 152 -7.06 -4.01 0.10
N SER A 153 -7.96 -4.38 1.01
CA SER A 153 -9.20 -5.10 0.69
C SER A 153 -10.34 -4.59 1.58
N SER A 154 -11.57 -4.65 1.08
CA SER A 154 -12.76 -4.36 1.88
C SER A 154 -13.47 -5.66 2.24
N VAL A 155 -13.77 -5.84 3.54
CA VAL A 155 -14.53 -7.00 4.04
C VAL A 155 -15.72 -6.47 4.84
N GLY A 156 -16.90 -6.46 4.21
CA GLY A 156 -18.09 -5.81 4.76
C GLY A 156 -17.93 -4.30 4.76
N ASN A 157 -18.08 -3.67 5.94
CA ASN A 157 -17.89 -2.22 6.12
C ASN A 157 -16.54 -1.86 6.76
N ARG A 158 -15.55 -2.74 6.66
CA ARG A 158 -14.22 -2.52 7.25
C ARG A 158 -13.13 -2.68 6.20
N VAL A 159 -12.16 -1.77 6.23
CA VAL A 159 -10.95 -1.86 5.40
C VAL A 159 -9.94 -2.76 6.11
N LEU A 160 -9.42 -3.73 5.37
CA LEU A 160 -8.41 -4.68 5.82
C LEU A 160 -7.14 -4.49 4.99
N LEU A 161 -6.05 -4.13 5.68
CA LEU A 161 -4.71 -4.02 5.12
C LEU A 161 -3.95 -5.32 5.39
N ASP A 162 -3.40 -5.93 4.35
CA ASP A 162 -2.59 -7.15 4.43
C ASP A 162 -1.17 -6.83 3.96
N CYS A 163 -0.26 -6.66 4.91
CA CYS A 163 1.15 -6.44 4.62
C CYS A 163 1.85 -7.78 4.47
N LYS A 164 2.59 -7.95 3.37
CA LYS A 164 3.35 -9.16 3.06
C LYS A 164 4.76 -8.81 2.63
N SER A 165 5.71 -9.64 3.04
CA SER A 165 7.09 -9.55 2.58
C SER A 165 7.75 -10.93 2.57
N LYS A 166 8.67 -11.17 1.64
CA LYS A 166 9.29 -12.47 1.37
C LYS A 166 10.81 -12.39 1.49
N ALA A 167 11.50 -13.53 1.42
CA ALA A 167 12.96 -13.56 1.33
C ALA A 167 13.69 -12.89 2.52
N TRP A 168 13.20 -13.09 3.75
CA TRP A 168 13.84 -12.57 4.96
C TRP A 168 14.69 -13.62 5.67
N TYR A 169 15.84 -13.24 6.20
CA TYR A 169 16.59 -14.08 7.14
C TYR A 169 17.53 -13.23 7.99
N PRO A 170 17.63 -13.45 9.32
CA PRO A 170 16.80 -14.33 10.15
C PRO A 170 15.32 -13.89 10.19
N GLU A 171 14.48 -14.58 10.96
CA GLU A 171 13.04 -14.26 11.04
C GLU A 171 12.81 -12.80 11.47
N PRO A 172 12.01 -12.01 10.71
CA PRO A 172 11.78 -10.60 11.03
C PRO A 172 10.52 -10.38 11.89
N GLU A 173 10.45 -9.22 12.54
CA GLU A 173 9.25 -8.69 13.19
C GLU A 173 8.47 -7.79 12.22
N VAL A 174 7.14 -7.82 12.29
CA VAL A 174 6.26 -6.91 11.53
C VAL A 174 5.49 -6.02 12.50
N LEU A 175 5.57 -4.71 12.28
CA LEU A 175 4.90 -3.68 13.07
C LEU A 175 4.03 -2.82 12.15
N TRP A 176 2.85 -2.46 12.63
CA TRP A 176 2.01 -1.44 12.02
C TRP A 176 2.16 -0.14 12.76
N LEU A 177 2.29 0.96 12.04
CA LEU A 177 2.41 2.29 12.59
C LEU A 177 1.34 3.20 11.98
N ASP A 178 0.84 4.14 12.78
CA ASP A 178 0.01 5.26 12.31
C ASP A 178 0.85 6.36 11.64
N GLU A 179 0.19 7.47 11.30
CA GLU A 179 0.81 8.65 10.67
C GLU A 179 1.90 9.27 11.55
N GLU A 180 1.74 9.22 12.88
CA GLU A 180 2.71 9.69 13.86
C GLU A 180 3.80 8.65 14.20
N SER A 181 3.89 7.55 13.45
CA SER A 181 4.85 6.45 13.64
C SER A 181 4.70 5.71 14.99
N LYS A 182 3.52 5.74 15.60
CA LYS A 182 3.20 5.03 16.83
C LYS A 182 2.66 3.63 16.53
N PRO A 183 3.04 2.59 17.31
CA PRO A 183 2.63 1.23 17.04
C PRO A 183 1.13 1.02 17.23
N LEU A 184 0.52 0.33 16.26
CA LEU A 184 -0.88 -0.05 16.24
C LEU A 184 -1.08 -1.51 16.68
N SER A 185 -2.24 -1.80 17.28
CA SER A 185 -2.61 -3.17 17.64
C SER A 185 -3.13 -3.90 16.40
N ALA A 186 -2.33 -4.85 15.88
CA ALA A 186 -2.67 -5.64 14.71
C ALA A 186 -2.91 -7.11 15.07
N GLY A 187 -3.46 -7.88 14.12
CA GLY A 187 -3.55 -9.34 14.27
C GLY A 187 -2.16 -9.98 14.34
N SER A 188 -2.09 -11.22 14.85
CA SER A 188 -0.83 -11.96 14.95
C SER A 188 -0.14 -12.10 13.59
N THR A 189 1.15 -11.76 13.55
CA THR A 189 2.00 -11.94 12.37
C THR A 189 2.12 -13.44 12.05
N LYS A 190 1.82 -13.79 10.80
CA LYS A 190 2.06 -15.12 10.26
C LYS A 190 3.44 -15.14 9.64
N SER A 191 4.29 -16.06 10.10
CA SER A 191 5.63 -16.29 9.56
C SER A 191 5.74 -17.72 9.08
N VAL A 192 6.24 -17.90 7.86
CA VAL A 192 6.43 -19.21 7.23
C VAL A 192 7.82 -19.27 6.64
N LYS A 193 8.57 -20.33 6.98
CA LYS A 193 9.89 -20.60 6.40
C LYS A 193 9.76 -21.40 5.11
N GLY A 194 10.31 -20.90 4.02
CA GLY A 194 10.35 -21.56 2.72
C GLY A 194 11.40 -22.67 2.63
N PRO A 195 11.38 -23.47 1.54
CA PRO A 195 12.38 -24.51 1.29
C PRO A 195 13.78 -23.94 1.01
N ASP A 196 13.86 -22.67 0.60
CA ASP A 196 15.09 -21.89 0.46
C ASP A 196 15.70 -21.46 1.81
N GLY A 197 15.00 -21.72 2.91
CA GLY A 197 15.40 -21.32 4.26
C GLY A 197 15.06 -19.88 4.63
N LEU A 198 14.40 -19.13 3.73
CA LEU A 198 14.00 -17.74 3.94
C LEU A 198 12.58 -17.64 4.49
N TYR A 199 12.30 -16.59 5.26
CA TYR A 199 11.00 -16.32 5.86
C TYR A 199 10.13 -15.45 4.95
N THR A 200 8.85 -15.81 4.90
CA THR A 200 7.77 -14.99 4.38
C THR A 200 6.86 -14.61 5.54
N VAL A 201 6.67 -13.31 5.72
CA VAL A 201 5.84 -12.76 6.78
C VAL A 201 4.61 -12.06 6.22
N SER A 202 3.51 -12.16 6.96
CA SER A 202 2.24 -11.52 6.65
C SER A 202 1.59 -11.03 7.93
N SER A 203 1.16 -9.78 7.95
CA SER A 203 0.40 -9.21 9.07
C SER A 203 -0.81 -8.46 8.53
N LYS A 204 -1.93 -8.61 9.22
CA LYS A 204 -3.21 -8.00 8.83
C LYS A 204 -3.65 -6.99 9.86
N LEU A 205 -4.02 -5.80 9.38
CA LEU A 205 -4.55 -4.70 10.18
C LEU A 205 -5.95 -4.36 9.70
N THR A 206 -6.91 -4.33 10.62
CA THR A 206 -8.24 -3.79 10.34
C THR A 206 -8.21 -2.31 10.68
N VAL A 207 -8.51 -1.45 9.71
CA VAL A 207 -8.49 0.00 9.91
C VAL A 207 -9.71 0.41 10.73
N ASP A 208 -9.47 1.25 11.72
CA ASP A 208 -10.51 1.96 12.46
C ASP A 208 -10.44 3.47 12.18
N HIS A 209 -11.46 4.19 12.65
CA HIS A 209 -11.62 5.63 12.44
C HIS A 209 -10.69 6.49 13.31
N THR A 210 -9.86 5.90 14.16
CA THR A 210 -9.14 6.63 15.22
C THR A 210 -7.68 6.92 14.89
N HIS A 211 -7.12 6.30 13.86
CA HIS A 211 -5.68 6.25 13.61
C HIS A 211 -5.22 6.98 12.34
N GLY A 212 -6.01 7.95 11.86
CA GLY A 212 -5.70 8.73 10.66
C GLY A 212 -5.87 7.93 9.36
N ASN A 213 -5.43 8.52 8.25
CA ASN A 213 -5.65 7.96 6.90
C ASN A 213 -4.39 7.31 6.31
N SER A 214 -3.26 7.36 7.02
CA SER A 214 -1.97 6.83 6.56
C SER A 214 -1.46 5.74 7.49
N PHE A 215 -1.07 4.60 6.92
CA PHE A 215 -0.59 3.45 7.67
C PHE A 215 0.74 2.97 7.12
N THR A 216 1.68 2.69 8.02
CA THR A 216 3.00 2.17 7.67
C THR A 216 3.15 0.73 8.16
N CYS A 217 3.50 -0.18 7.26
CA CYS A 217 3.97 -1.51 7.62
C CYS A 217 5.50 -1.50 7.67
N ARG A 218 6.06 -1.71 8.87
CA ARG A 218 7.50 -1.84 9.13
C ARG A 218 7.86 -3.31 9.34
N VAL A 219 8.77 -3.82 8.54
CA VAL A 219 9.38 -5.15 8.72
C VAL A 219 10.83 -4.96 9.17
N GLN A 220 11.20 -5.52 10.32
CA GLN A 220 12.50 -5.25 10.95
C GLN A 220 13.17 -6.49 11.53
N GLN A 221 14.50 -6.49 11.55
CA GLN A 221 15.37 -7.51 12.14
C GLN A 221 16.33 -6.83 13.13
N ARG A 222 15.96 -6.83 14.41
CA ARG A 222 16.73 -6.13 15.45
C ARG A 222 18.13 -6.72 15.65
N ASN A 223 18.29 -8.01 15.44
CA ASN A 223 19.55 -8.72 15.59
C ASN A 223 20.63 -8.33 14.56
N ILE A 224 20.23 -7.75 13.43
CA ILE A 224 21.14 -7.26 12.38
C ILE A 224 20.88 -5.80 12.00
N ASN A 225 20.07 -5.08 12.80
CA ASN A 225 19.68 -3.69 12.61
C ASN A 225 19.19 -3.36 11.19
N GLN A 226 18.37 -4.24 10.60
CA GLN A 226 17.77 -4.01 9.28
C GLN A 226 16.29 -3.71 9.38
N THR A 227 15.82 -2.74 8.59
CA THR A 227 14.41 -2.33 8.55
C THR A 227 13.99 -1.99 7.12
N ARG A 228 12.75 -2.36 6.73
CA ARG A 228 12.10 -2.00 5.47
C ARG A 228 10.66 -1.61 5.74
N GLU A 229 10.15 -0.64 4.99
CA GLU A 229 8.83 -0.07 5.23
C GLU A 229 8.03 0.04 3.92
N ALA A 230 6.71 -0.05 4.05
CA ALA A 230 5.76 0.30 3.01
C ALA A 230 4.66 1.15 3.63
N GLN A 231 4.18 2.15 2.89
CA GLN A 231 3.13 3.06 3.33
C GLN A 231 1.90 2.90 2.45
N VAL A 232 0.73 3.06 3.03
CA VAL A 232 -0.55 3.07 2.31
C VAL A 232 -1.43 4.19 2.86
N HIS A 233 -2.08 4.90 1.95
CA HIS A 233 -3.10 5.88 2.28
C HIS A 233 -4.48 5.28 1.99
N VAL A 234 -5.39 5.37 2.96
CA VAL A 234 -6.76 4.87 2.88
C VAL A 234 -7.70 6.06 2.66
N PRO A 235 -8.38 6.16 1.50
CA PRO A 235 -9.32 7.25 1.23
C PRO A 235 -10.52 7.24 2.19
N ASP A 236 -10.98 8.44 2.58
CA ASP A 236 -12.11 8.64 3.51
C ASP A 236 -13.41 7.94 3.06
N GLU A 237 -13.64 7.85 1.75
CA GLU A 237 -14.83 7.20 1.18
C GLU A 237 -14.98 5.73 1.60
N LEU A 238 -13.86 5.03 1.82
CA LEU A 238 -13.85 3.63 2.26
C LEU A 238 -14.07 3.49 3.77
N LEU A 239 -13.85 4.56 4.54
CA LEU A 239 -14.09 4.59 5.98
C LEU A 239 -15.55 4.91 6.31
N MET A 240 -16.32 5.50 5.38
CA MET A 240 -17.72 5.90 5.57
C MET A 240 -18.67 4.72 5.85
N THR A 241 -18.67 4.24 7.10
CA THR A 241 -19.72 3.39 7.66
C THR A 241 -21.03 4.17 7.68
N GLN A 242 -22.05 3.61 7.01
CA GLN A 242 -23.45 4.02 7.09
C GLN A 242 -23.82 4.39 8.53
N SER A 243 -23.90 5.68 8.81
CA SER A 243 -24.10 6.17 10.17
C SER A 243 -25.42 5.63 10.71
N LYS A 244 -25.38 5.08 11.93
CA LYS A 244 -26.58 4.75 12.71
C LYS A 244 -27.50 5.98 12.91
N SER A 245 -27.02 7.20 12.63
CA SER A 245 -27.85 8.40 12.60
C SER A 245 -28.85 8.41 11.45
N ALA A 246 -28.51 7.85 10.28
CA ALA A 246 -29.42 7.80 9.14
C ALA A 246 -30.66 6.94 9.48
N VAL A 247 -30.47 5.77 10.10
CA VAL A 247 -31.59 4.92 10.56
C VAL A 247 -32.42 5.61 11.65
N ARG A 248 -31.80 6.33 12.59
CA ARG A 248 -32.55 7.11 13.60
C ARG A 248 -33.35 8.24 12.98
N ILE A 249 -32.78 8.95 12.00
CA ILE A 249 -33.46 10.02 11.25
C ILE A 249 -34.61 9.43 10.44
N SER A 250 -34.42 8.28 9.76
CA SER A 250 -35.49 7.59 9.04
C SER A 250 -36.65 7.19 9.97
N ILE A 251 -36.36 6.67 11.17
CA ILE A 251 -37.40 6.33 12.16
C ILE A 251 -38.15 7.59 12.63
N ILE A 252 -37.44 8.68 12.91
CA ILE A 252 -38.05 9.96 13.32
C ILE A 252 -38.94 10.50 12.19
N VAL A 253 -38.46 10.48 10.95
CA VAL A 253 -39.24 10.93 9.78
C VAL A 253 -40.49 10.07 9.61
N VAL A 254 -40.40 8.74 9.75
CA VAL A 254 -41.57 7.85 9.68
C VAL A 254 -42.57 8.16 10.80
N ILE A 255 -42.11 8.41 12.03
CA ILE A 255 -42.98 8.81 13.15
C ILE A 255 -43.66 10.15 12.86
N CYS A 256 -42.94 11.13 12.33
CA CYS A 256 -43.49 12.43 11.93
C CYS A 256 -44.52 12.29 10.79
N VAL A 257 -44.26 11.43 9.81
CA VAL A 257 -45.23 11.17 8.72
C VAL A 257 -46.48 10.48 9.25
N LEU A 258 -46.35 9.54 10.19
CA LEU A 258 -47.50 8.88 10.82
C LEU A 258 -48.32 9.82 11.69
N SER A 259 -47.69 10.76 12.41
CA SER A 259 -48.40 11.76 13.19
C SER A 259 -49.11 12.78 12.29
N ILE A 260 -48.48 13.23 11.20
CA ILE A 260 -49.12 14.08 10.18
C ILE A 260 -50.29 13.34 9.53
N ALA A 261 -50.13 12.06 9.17
CA ALA A 261 -51.20 11.25 8.60
C ALA A 261 -52.38 11.08 9.58
N ALA A 262 -52.11 10.91 10.87
CA ALA A 262 -53.16 10.88 11.89
C ALA A 262 -53.93 12.21 11.98
N VAL A 263 -53.22 13.34 11.92
CA VAL A 263 -53.84 14.68 11.87
C VAL A 263 -54.67 14.87 10.61
N VAL A 264 -54.15 14.45 9.44
CA VAL A 264 -54.88 14.50 8.16
C VAL A 264 -56.12 13.61 8.19
N LEU A 265 -56.07 12.42 8.80
CA LEU A 265 -57.24 11.54 8.96
C LEU A 265 -58.29 12.13 9.90
N LEU A 266 -57.85 12.86 10.95
CA LEU A 266 -58.76 13.61 11.82
C LEU A 266 -59.43 14.77 11.07
N LEU A 267 -58.69 15.45 10.18
CA LEU A 267 -59.20 16.53 9.32
C LEU A 267 -60.10 16.00 8.18
N TRP A 268 -59.80 14.83 7.63
CA TRP A 268 -60.62 14.15 6.62
C TRP A 268 -61.95 13.63 7.17
N LYS A 269 -62.05 13.38 8.47
CA LYS A 269 -63.33 13.04 9.11
C LYS A 269 -64.32 14.21 9.14
N TRP A 270 -63.91 15.41 8.70
CA TRP A 270 -64.70 16.65 8.70
C TRP A 270 -64.85 17.37 7.35
N GLY A 271 -64.73 16.68 6.20
CA GLY A 271 -65.04 17.31 4.90
C GLY A 271 -65.36 16.32 3.78
N PRO A 272 -66.36 16.59 2.92
CA PRO A 272 -66.92 15.58 2.00
C PRO A 272 -66.11 15.39 0.70
N ASN A 273 -65.76 14.13 0.46
CA ASN A 273 -65.70 13.34 -0.78
C ASN A 273 -65.76 14.04 -2.17
N LYS A 274 -64.73 13.79 -3.02
CA LYS A 274 -64.90 13.57 -4.48
C LYS A 274 -63.66 12.93 -5.18
N ARG A 275 -63.82 11.63 -5.48
CA ARG A 275 -63.39 10.77 -6.63
C ARG A 275 -62.21 11.13 -7.56
N ASP A 276 -61.23 10.21 -7.52
CA ASP A 276 -60.48 9.48 -8.59
C ASP A 276 -60.18 10.08 -9.97
N LYS A 277 -58.88 10.08 -10.33
CA LYS A 277 -58.37 9.66 -11.64
C LYS A 277 -56.98 9.03 -11.53
N LYS A 278 -56.74 8.01 -12.35
CA LYS A 278 -55.73 6.96 -12.22
C LYS A 278 -54.60 7.12 -13.25
N ILE A 279 -53.36 7.08 -12.75
CA ILE A 279 -52.08 6.54 -13.30
C ILE A 279 -51.59 6.97 -14.69
N HIS A 280 -50.37 7.52 -14.73
CA HIS A 280 -49.32 7.15 -15.69
C HIS A 280 -47.99 6.95 -14.94
N ASP A 281 -47.39 5.77 -15.10
CA ASP A 281 -46.06 5.38 -14.61
C ASP A 281 -44.95 5.91 -15.53
N GLY A 282 -43.80 6.26 -14.93
CA GLY A 282 -42.51 6.39 -15.61
C GLY A 282 -41.71 7.63 -15.21
N GLU A 283 -40.55 7.41 -14.58
CA GLU A 283 -39.47 8.38 -14.28
C GLU A 283 -39.62 9.24 -13.01
N ALA A 284 -39.48 8.60 -11.84
CA ALA A 284 -39.29 9.29 -10.56
C ALA A 284 -37.93 8.92 -9.94
N MET A 285 -36.85 9.56 -10.41
CA MET A 285 -35.57 9.56 -9.68
C MET A 285 -34.68 10.80 -9.96
N TRP A 286 -35.27 11.96 -10.26
CA TRP A 286 -34.54 13.25 -10.29
C TRP A 286 -35.36 14.45 -9.77
N MET A 287 -36.53 14.21 -9.17
CA MET A 287 -37.46 15.28 -8.71
C MET A 287 -37.42 15.57 -7.20
N SER A 288 -36.64 14.86 -6.39
CA SER A 288 -36.67 15.06 -4.92
C SER A 288 -35.72 16.14 -4.40
N SER A 289 -34.68 16.53 -5.17
CA SER A 289 -33.72 17.58 -4.73
C SER A 289 -34.01 18.96 -5.32
N PHE A 290 -34.74 19.04 -6.44
CA PHE A 290 -35.03 20.30 -7.13
C PHE A 290 -36.53 20.60 -7.29
N GLY A 291 -37.42 19.75 -6.73
CA GLY A 291 -38.87 19.90 -6.83
C GLY A 291 -39.44 21.24 -6.32
N ASN A 292 -38.64 22.04 -5.59
CA ASN A 292 -39.03 23.38 -5.16
C ASN A 292 -38.75 24.48 -6.19
N VAL A 293 -38.10 24.18 -7.34
CA VAL A 293 -37.68 25.19 -8.33
C VAL A 293 -38.73 25.42 -9.43
N LEU A 294 -39.71 24.53 -9.61
CA LEU A 294 -40.66 24.62 -10.73
C LEU A 294 -42.09 25.06 -10.37
N GLU A 295 -42.38 25.51 -9.15
CA GLU A 295 -43.76 25.82 -8.71
C GLU A 295 -44.07 27.33 -8.57
N LEU A 296 -43.59 28.15 -9.50
CA LEU A 296 -44.02 29.55 -9.65
C LEU A 296 -44.46 29.84 -11.08
N GLN A 297 -45.48 29.11 -11.54
CA GLN A 297 -46.35 29.59 -12.61
C GLN A 297 -47.51 30.39 -11.97
N PRO A 298 -47.89 31.57 -12.50
CA PRO A 298 -48.85 32.44 -11.81
C PRO A 298 -50.24 31.82 -11.86
N LEU A 299 -50.82 31.54 -10.69
CA LEU A 299 -52.25 31.25 -10.53
C LEU A 299 -53.05 32.52 -10.84
N MET A 300 -53.45 32.70 -12.10
CA MET A 300 -54.70 33.41 -12.39
C MET A 300 -55.87 32.44 -12.15
N GLY A 301 -56.70 32.77 -11.15
CA GLY A 301 -58.05 32.24 -11.02
C GLY A 301 -58.33 31.51 -9.70
N GLY A 302 -59.01 32.19 -8.78
CA GLY A 302 -59.74 31.56 -7.67
C GLY A 302 -59.42 32.16 -6.32
N GLY A 303 -60.22 33.13 -5.89
CA GLY A 303 -60.03 33.91 -4.65
C GLY A 303 -60.15 33.11 -3.35
N GLY A 304 -59.50 33.67 -2.32
CA GLY A 304 -59.58 33.27 -0.93
C GLY A 304 -58.36 33.81 -0.17
N ASP A 305 -58.61 34.71 0.79
CA ASP A 305 -57.65 35.54 1.52
C ASP A 305 -56.40 34.83 2.05
N GLY A 306 -55.27 35.56 1.98
CA GLY A 306 -54.01 35.22 2.63
C GLY A 306 -52.80 35.11 1.68
N LEU A 307 -52.69 35.98 0.67
CA LEU A 307 -51.56 35.97 -0.26
C LEU A 307 -50.38 36.77 0.33
N GLN A 308 -49.39 36.07 0.88
CA GLN A 308 -48.08 36.65 1.13
C GLN A 308 -47.41 36.88 -0.24
N SER A 309 -47.57 38.08 -0.79
CA SER A 309 -46.86 38.53 -1.98
C SER A 309 -45.37 38.52 -1.68
N VAL A 310 -44.66 37.48 -2.09
CA VAL A 310 -43.19 37.43 -2.05
C VAL A 310 -42.67 38.63 -2.83
N THR A 311 -41.89 39.48 -2.16
CA THR A 311 -41.36 40.68 -2.80
C THR A 311 -40.41 40.29 -3.94
N VAL A 312 -40.37 41.08 -5.02
CA VAL A 312 -39.48 40.81 -6.17
C VAL A 312 -38.02 40.61 -5.70
N HIS A 313 -37.63 41.33 -4.65
CA HIS A 313 -36.32 41.22 -4.00
C HIS A 313 -36.06 39.84 -3.35
N GLU A 314 -37.05 39.25 -2.70
CA GLU A 314 -36.95 37.89 -2.13
C GLU A 314 -36.84 36.81 -3.21
N LYS A 315 -37.53 37.00 -4.34
CA LYS A 315 -37.45 36.08 -5.49
C LYS A 315 -36.08 36.11 -6.14
N ILE A 316 -35.48 37.29 -6.32
CA ILE A 316 -34.11 37.42 -6.85
C ILE A 316 -33.10 36.75 -5.92
N LYS A 317 -33.19 36.99 -4.61
CA LYS A 317 -32.31 36.37 -3.60
C LYS A 317 -32.39 34.84 -3.58
N TYR A 318 -33.58 34.29 -3.76
CA TYR A 318 -33.79 32.84 -3.86
C TYR A 318 -33.17 32.25 -5.13
N LEU A 319 -33.35 32.93 -6.28
CA LEU A 319 -32.77 32.51 -7.56
C LEU A 319 -31.23 32.61 -7.53
N ASP A 320 -30.66 33.64 -6.91
CA ASP A 320 -29.21 33.77 -6.69
C ASP A 320 -28.64 32.62 -5.87
N SER A 321 -29.31 32.26 -4.77
CA SER A 321 -28.89 31.12 -3.93
C SER A 321 -28.99 29.78 -4.67
N THR A 322 -30.00 29.63 -5.52
CA THR A 322 -30.20 28.41 -6.32
C THR A 322 -29.15 28.30 -7.44
N LYS A 323 -28.85 29.42 -8.10
CA LYS A 323 -27.78 29.53 -9.10
C LYS A 323 -26.44 29.12 -8.52
N ALA A 324 -26.05 29.66 -7.35
CA ALA A 324 -24.78 29.34 -6.72
C ALA A 324 -24.63 27.83 -6.41
N LYS A 325 -25.70 27.17 -5.94
CA LYS A 325 -25.70 25.72 -5.69
C LYS A 325 -25.56 24.90 -6.99
N LEU A 326 -26.23 25.33 -8.05
CA LEU A 326 -26.13 24.68 -9.36
C LEU A 326 -24.72 24.83 -9.96
N GLU A 327 -24.09 25.99 -9.80
CA GLU A 327 -22.71 26.24 -10.23
C GLU A 327 -21.70 25.36 -9.45
N GLU A 328 -21.90 25.20 -8.15
CA GLU A 328 -21.08 24.31 -7.31
C GLU A 328 -21.18 22.84 -7.75
N GLU A 329 -22.41 22.32 -7.92
CA GLU A 329 -22.64 20.95 -8.40
C GLU A 329 -22.16 20.74 -9.84
N LEU A 330 -22.26 21.77 -10.70
CA LEU A 330 -21.68 21.73 -12.05
C LEU A 330 -20.17 21.59 -12.00
N GLY A 331 -19.49 22.40 -11.18
CA GLY A 331 -18.04 22.35 -10.99
C GLY A 331 -17.56 21.00 -10.45
N LYS A 332 -18.31 20.42 -9.51
CA LYS A 332 -18.03 19.07 -8.99
C LYS A 332 -18.17 18.00 -10.07
N THR A 333 -19.25 18.04 -10.84
CA THR A 333 -19.51 17.12 -11.95
C THR A 333 -18.44 17.23 -13.04
N GLU A 334 -18.01 18.44 -13.37
CA GLU A 334 -16.92 18.68 -14.33
C GLU A 334 -15.57 18.17 -13.84
N GLY A 335 -15.27 18.33 -12.54
CA GLY A 335 -14.08 17.78 -11.91
C GLY A 335 -14.05 16.24 -11.96
N GLU A 336 -15.15 15.60 -11.60
CA GLU A 336 -15.30 14.14 -11.69
C GLU A 336 -15.19 13.65 -13.13
N LEU A 337 -15.83 14.34 -14.09
CA LEU A 337 -15.76 13.99 -15.51
C LEU A 337 -14.32 14.02 -16.03
N LYS A 338 -13.57 15.09 -15.72
CA LYS A 338 -12.16 15.22 -16.11
C LYS A 338 -11.29 14.11 -15.52
N HIS A 339 -11.53 13.74 -14.25
CA HIS A 339 -10.81 12.64 -13.62
C HIS A 339 -11.10 11.30 -14.31
N VAL A 340 -12.37 11.01 -14.62
CA VAL A 340 -12.78 9.79 -15.33
C VAL A 340 -12.15 9.73 -16.73
N GLU A 341 -12.10 10.84 -17.46
CA GLU A 341 -11.42 10.91 -18.76
C GLU A 341 -9.91 10.60 -18.68
N GLU A 342 -9.23 11.12 -17.65
CA GLU A 342 -7.81 10.84 -17.42
C GLU A 342 -7.59 9.36 -17.12
N VAL A 343 -8.45 8.75 -16.29
CA VAL A 343 -8.38 7.32 -15.97
C VAL A 343 -8.60 6.47 -17.22
N ILE A 344 -9.61 6.78 -18.04
CA ILE A 344 -9.85 6.07 -19.31
C ILE A 344 -8.62 6.13 -20.21
N THR A 345 -8.01 7.31 -20.34
CA THR A 345 -6.80 7.50 -21.16
C THR A 345 -5.65 6.61 -20.69
N LYS A 346 -5.36 6.60 -19.38
CA LYS A 346 -4.33 5.73 -18.80
C LYS A 346 -4.62 4.24 -19.03
N LEU A 347 -5.88 3.82 -18.93
CA LEU A 347 -6.25 2.42 -19.17
C LEU A 347 -6.10 2.02 -20.64
N VAL A 348 -6.44 2.92 -21.57
CA VAL A 348 -6.23 2.70 -23.01
C VAL A 348 -4.75 2.58 -23.35
N ASP A 349 -3.90 3.39 -22.73
CA ASP A 349 -2.44 3.30 -22.91
C ASP A 349 -1.88 2.00 -22.31
N GLN A 350 -2.29 1.62 -21.10
CA GLN A 350 -1.92 0.34 -20.49
C GLN A 350 -2.35 -0.85 -21.36
N LYS A 351 -3.57 -0.82 -21.93
CA LYS A 351 -4.06 -1.84 -22.86
C LYS A 351 -3.17 -1.94 -24.10
N LYS A 352 -2.73 -0.80 -24.65
CA LYS A 352 -1.84 -0.76 -25.82
C LYS A 352 -0.48 -1.39 -25.52
N ASP A 353 0.10 -1.09 -24.37
CA ASP A 353 1.37 -1.69 -23.94
C ASP A 353 1.25 -3.20 -23.72
N LEU A 354 0.16 -3.66 -23.10
CA LEU A 354 -0.12 -5.09 -22.95
C LEU A 354 -0.30 -5.80 -24.28
N LYS A 355 -0.96 -5.17 -25.27
CA LYS A 355 -1.04 -5.71 -26.64
C LYS A 355 0.34 -5.83 -27.29
N ASN A 356 1.19 -4.81 -27.16
CA ASN A 356 2.56 -4.86 -27.67
C ASN A 356 3.39 -5.97 -26.99
N GLN A 357 3.21 -6.19 -25.68
CA GLN A 357 3.87 -7.30 -24.98
C GLN A 357 3.37 -8.66 -25.48
N ARG A 358 2.06 -8.81 -25.68
CA ARG A 358 1.45 -10.03 -26.24
C ARG A 358 2.04 -10.37 -27.61
N GLU A 359 2.16 -9.40 -28.52
CA GLU A 359 2.75 -9.60 -29.85
C GLU A 359 4.22 -10.05 -29.79
N LYS A 360 5.01 -9.46 -28.87
CA LYS A 360 6.39 -9.89 -28.63
C LYS A 360 6.46 -11.35 -28.17
N ILE A 361 5.59 -11.76 -27.25
CA ILE A 361 5.57 -13.14 -26.76
C ILE A 361 5.17 -14.12 -27.88
N ILE A 362 4.16 -13.78 -28.69
CA ILE A 362 3.76 -14.58 -29.86
C ILE A 362 4.94 -14.75 -30.83
N SER A 363 5.69 -13.68 -31.09
CA SER A 363 6.87 -13.74 -31.97
C SER A 363 7.98 -14.66 -31.42
N LEU A 364 8.23 -14.62 -30.10
CA LEU A 364 9.22 -15.48 -29.43
C LEU A 364 8.78 -16.95 -29.47
N GLN A 365 7.50 -17.21 -29.23
CA GLN A 365 6.95 -18.55 -29.27
C GLN A 365 7.02 -19.16 -30.67
N GLN A 366 6.75 -18.37 -31.72
CA GLN A 366 6.88 -18.81 -33.10
C GLN A 366 8.34 -19.18 -33.43
N ASN A 367 9.31 -18.40 -32.95
CA ASN A 367 10.73 -18.69 -33.11
C ASN A 367 11.16 -19.98 -32.40
N ASP A 368 10.66 -20.23 -31.18
CA ASP A 368 10.95 -21.44 -30.44
C ASP A 368 10.30 -22.68 -31.09
N MET A 369 9.09 -22.55 -31.64
CA MET A 369 8.43 -23.60 -32.43
C MET A 369 9.25 -24.03 -33.66
N VAL A 370 9.84 -23.07 -34.38
CA VAL A 370 10.74 -23.35 -35.53
C VAL A 370 11.99 -24.12 -35.07
N LYS A 371 12.64 -23.67 -33.99
CA LYS A 371 13.85 -24.33 -33.43
C LYS A 371 13.57 -25.76 -32.97
N ILE A 372 12.41 -26.01 -32.37
CA ILE A 372 11.99 -27.36 -31.97
C ILE A 372 11.87 -28.28 -33.21
N GLU A 373 11.25 -27.80 -34.29
CA GLU A 373 11.07 -28.61 -35.50
C GLU A 373 12.41 -28.84 -36.24
N GLU A 374 13.32 -27.87 -36.24
CA GLU A 374 14.69 -28.04 -36.73
C GLU A 374 15.46 -29.10 -35.94
N ASN A 375 15.41 -29.05 -34.60
CA ASN A 375 16.07 -30.03 -33.74
C ASN A 375 15.51 -31.44 -33.94
N LYS A 376 14.18 -31.55 -34.14
CA LYS A 376 13.50 -32.81 -34.47
C LYS A 376 13.96 -33.38 -35.81
N LYS A 377 14.17 -32.55 -36.84
CA LYS A 377 14.74 -32.99 -38.13
C LYS A 377 16.19 -33.47 -37.97
N LYS A 378 17.03 -32.76 -37.21
CA LYS A 378 18.43 -33.15 -36.92
C LYS A 378 18.54 -34.48 -36.18
N LEU A 379 17.56 -34.81 -35.34
CA LEU A 379 17.48 -36.09 -34.62
C LEU A 379 17.15 -37.27 -35.54
N LYS A 380 16.37 -37.03 -36.62
CA LYS A 380 16.02 -38.06 -37.61
C LYS A 380 17.18 -38.39 -38.56
N THR A 381 18.07 -37.43 -38.85
CA THR A 381 19.15 -37.57 -39.86
C THR A 381 20.49 -38.01 -39.29
N THR A 382 20.67 -38.10 -37.96
CA THR A 382 21.97 -38.44 -37.36
C THR A 382 22.31 -39.95 -37.56
N PRO A 383 23.50 -40.34 -38.07
CA PRO A 383 23.91 -41.76 -38.30
C PRO A 383 24.46 -42.48 -37.04
N LYS A 384 24.29 -43.82 -36.95
CA LYS A 384 24.38 -44.66 -35.73
C LYS A 384 25.73 -44.74 -34.97
N THR A 385 26.84 -44.18 -35.45
CA THR A 385 28.17 -44.43 -34.86
C THR A 385 28.81 -43.15 -34.31
N GLY A 386 29.09 -43.12 -32.99
CA GLY A 386 29.74 -42.01 -32.24
C GLY A 386 28.82 -41.14 -31.36
N LYS A 387 27.68 -41.67 -30.89
CA LYS A 387 26.41 -40.91 -30.90
C LYS A 387 25.84 -40.41 -29.57
N ASP A 388 26.31 -40.88 -28.42
CA ASP A 388 25.53 -40.68 -27.18
C ASP A 388 25.62 -39.27 -26.62
N HIS A 389 26.80 -38.65 -26.65
CA HIS A 389 26.97 -37.31 -26.08
C HIS A 389 26.29 -36.21 -26.94
N LYS A 390 26.35 -36.34 -28.27
CA LYS A 390 25.73 -35.37 -29.20
C LYS A 390 24.20 -35.50 -29.25
N LYS A 391 23.69 -36.74 -29.14
CA LYS A 391 22.26 -37.00 -29.00
C LYS A 391 21.72 -36.48 -27.67
N LYS A 392 22.44 -36.71 -26.56
CA LYS A 392 22.08 -36.20 -25.24
C LYS A 392 21.97 -34.68 -25.21
N LYS A 393 22.98 -33.95 -25.72
CA LYS A 393 22.94 -32.47 -25.82
C LYS A 393 21.74 -31.95 -26.63
N LEU A 394 21.33 -32.68 -27.68
CA LEU A 394 20.18 -32.28 -28.51
C LEU A 394 18.84 -32.55 -27.81
N GLU A 395 18.75 -33.61 -27.00
CA GLU A 395 17.57 -33.87 -26.16
C GLU A 395 17.48 -32.87 -25.01
N ASP A 396 18.59 -32.53 -24.34
CA ASP A 396 18.63 -31.51 -23.28
C ASP A 396 18.17 -30.15 -23.83
N ALA A 397 18.65 -29.75 -25.02
CA ALA A 397 18.21 -28.52 -25.69
C ALA A 397 16.74 -28.53 -26.10
N ARG A 398 16.19 -29.72 -26.44
CA ARG A 398 14.78 -29.88 -26.77
C ARG A 398 13.90 -29.77 -25.53
N GLU A 399 14.31 -30.34 -24.41
CA GLU A 399 13.61 -30.23 -23.14
C GLU A 399 13.58 -28.77 -22.66
N ASP A 400 14.69 -28.06 -22.76
CA ASP A 400 14.78 -26.63 -22.44
C ASP A 400 13.85 -25.76 -23.32
N LEU A 401 13.82 -26.01 -24.63
CA LEU A 401 12.90 -25.33 -25.54
C LEU A 401 11.42 -25.65 -25.23
N ALA A 402 11.11 -26.88 -24.84
CA ALA A 402 9.76 -27.27 -24.43
C ALA A 402 9.33 -26.58 -23.12
N LYS A 403 10.25 -26.42 -22.16
CA LYS A 403 10.02 -25.64 -20.94
C LYS A 403 9.74 -24.18 -21.25
N ARG A 404 10.58 -23.54 -22.09
CA ARG A 404 10.38 -22.16 -22.53
C ARG A 404 9.04 -21.95 -23.24
N LYS A 405 8.64 -22.85 -24.13
CA LYS A 405 7.32 -22.82 -24.78
C LYS A 405 6.19 -22.82 -23.75
N LYS A 406 6.25 -23.70 -22.76
CA LYS A 406 5.24 -23.78 -21.68
C LYS A 406 5.17 -22.46 -20.90
N THR A 407 6.31 -21.85 -20.58
CA THR A 407 6.35 -20.54 -19.90
C THR A 407 5.73 -19.43 -20.76
N HIS A 408 6.01 -19.39 -22.07
CA HIS A 408 5.37 -18.42 -22.97
C HIS A 408 3.84 -18.65 -23.07
N ASP A 409 3.38 -19.91 -23.12
CA ASP A 409 1.94 -20.25 -23.13
C ASP A 409 1.23 -19.77 -21.85
N GLU A 410 1.85 -19.97 -20.68
CA GLU A 410 1.33 -19.48 -19.39
C GLU A 410 1.28 -17.95 -19.34
N LEU A 411 2.34 -17.28 -19.80
CA LEU A 411 2.42 -15.81 -19.82
C LEU A 411 1.39 -15.20 -20.79
N LEU A 412 1.14 -15.81 -21.96
CA LEU A 412 0.10 -15.37 -22.89
C LEU A 412 -1.29 -15.48 -22.25
N LYS A 413 -1.58 -16.59 -21.57
CA LYS A 413 -2.86 -16.77 -20.89
C LYS A 413 -3.09 -15.72 -19.79
N GLU A 414 -2.07 -15.39 -19.01
CA GLU A 414 -2.15 -14.31 -18.02
C GLU A 414 -2.34 -12.94 -18.67
N THR A 415 -1.62 -12.67 -19.77
CA THR A 415 -1.72 -11.41 -20.52
C THR A 415 -3.11 -11.22 -21.14
N GLU A 416 -3.71 -12.27 -21.70
CA GLU A 416 -5.06 -12.25 -22.25
C GLU A 416 -6.12 -11.98 -21.17
N LYS A 417 -5.99 -12.62 -20.01
CA LYS A 417 -6.87 -12.37 -18.87
C LYS A 417 -6.76 -10.92 -18.35
N LEU A 418 -5.56 -10.35 -18.38
CA LEU A 418 -5.35 -8.97 -17.98
C LEU A 418 -5.95 -7.99 -18.99
N LEU A 419 -5.81 -8.26 -20.29
CA LEU A 419 -6.45 -7.48 -21.37
C LEU A 419 -7.97 -7.49 -21.26
N GLU A 420 -8.59 -8.65 -21.00
CA GLU A 420 -10.03 -8.77 -20.78
C GLU A 420 -10.49 -7.91 -19.59
N LYS A 421 -9.78 -8.01 -18.45
CA LYS A 421 -10.10 -7.20 -17.26
C LYS A 421 -9.93 -5.70 -17.50
N THR A 422 -8.92 -5.29 -18.27
CA THR A 422 -8.72 -3.90 -18.66
C THR A 422 -9.86 -3.41 -19.55
N ASP A 423 -10.40 -4.25 -20.44
CA ASP A 423 -11.52 -3.92 -21.33
C ASP A 423 -12.84 -3.73 -20.57
N ASP A 424 -13.11 -4.59 -19.59
CA ASP A 424 -14.26 -4.45 -18.70
C ASP A 424 -14.20 -3.13 -17.91
N MET A 425 -13.01 -2.77 -17.44
CA MET A 425 -12.80 -1.53 -16.68
C MET A 425 -12.93 -0.28 -17.56
N ILE A 426 -12.40 -0.31 -18.79
CA ILE A 426 -12.59 0.78 -19.77
C ILE A 426 -14.08 0.94 -20.08
N THR A 427 -14.82 -0.16 -20.26
CA THR A 427 -16.26 -0.12 -20.55
C THR A 427 -17.02 0.52 -19.39
N THR A 428 -16.76 0.07 -18.16
CA THR A 428 -17.38 0.61 -16.94
C THR A 428 -17.10 2.11 -16.76
N MET A 429 -15.85 2.54 -16.98
CA MET A 429 -15.49 3.96 -16.88
C MET A 429 -16.13 4.80 -18.00
N THR A 430 -16.27 4.23 -19.19
CA THR A 430 -16.93 4.90 -20.33
C THR A 430 -18.43 5.10 -20.07
N GLU A 431 -19.09 4.10 -19.47
CA GLU A 431 -20.48 4.23 -19.02
C GLU A 431 -20.64 5.29 -17.94
N ARG A 432 -19.72 5.32 -16.95
CA ARG A 432 -19.69 6.36 -15.91
C ARG A 432 -19.49 7.74 -16.51
N LYS A 433 -18.57 7.89 -17.48
CA LYS A 433 -18.35 9.12 -18.23
C LYS A 433 -19.65 9.61 -18.89
N GLY A 434 -20.33 8.73 -19.63
CA GLY A 434 -21.59 9.09 -20.29
C GLY A 434 -22.70 9.49 -19.32
N LYS A 435 -22.73 8.94 -18.11
CA LYS A 435 -23.67 9.39 -17.06
C LYS A 435 -23.33 10.79 -16.55
N LEU A 436 -22.06 11.07 -16.27
CA LEU A 436 -21.60 12.39 -15.82
C LEU A 436 -21.81 13.47 -16.90
N GLU A 437 -21.66 13.14 -18.19
CA GLU A 437 -21.96 14.06 -19.28
C GLU A 437 -23.45 14.43 -19.34
N LYS A 438 -24.34 13.46 -19.10
CA LYS A 438 -25.79 13.71 -19.00
C LYS A 438 -26.14 14.56 -17.79
N ASP A 439 -25.56 14.25 -16.63
CA ASP A 439 -25.78 15.02 -15.40
C ASP A 439 -25.30 16.47 -15.59
N LYS A 440 -24.14 16.67 -16.22
CA LYS A 440 -23.60 17.98 -16.59
C LYS A 440 -24.55 18.76 -17.52
N GLU A 441 -25.06 18.13 -18.57
CA GLU A 441 -26.00 18.76 -19.51
C GLU A 441 -27.30 19.18 -18.81
N GLN A 442 -27.80 18.31 -17.94
CA GLN A 442 -29.00 18.56 -17.16
C GLN A 442 -28.81 19.75 -16.19
N ILE A 443 -27.71 19.78 -15.44
CA ILE A 443 -27.37 20.91 -14.55
C ILE A 443 -27.24 22.21 -15.35
N SER A 444 -26.54 22.18 -16.50
CA SER A 444 -26.39 23.36 -17.37
C SER A 444 -27.74 23.89 -17.88
N LYS A 445 -28.68 22.99 -18.20
CA LYS A 445 -30.03 23.37 -18.62
C LYS A 445 -30.81 24.08 -17.50
N TYR A 446 -30.75 23.56 -16.26
CA TYR A 446 -31.37 24.20 -15.10
C TYR A 446 -30.72 25.54 -14.74
N LEU A 447 -29.40 25.66 -14.90
CA LEU A 447 -28.68 26.90 -14.66
C LEU A 447 -29.17 28.01 -15.62
N LYS A 448 -29.26 27.72 -16.93
CA LYS A 448 -29.78 28.66 -17.94
C LYS A 448 -31.22 29.09 -17.65
N GLU A 449 -32.06 28.15 -17.23
CA GLU A 449 -33.45 28.44 -16.88
C GLU A 449 -33.55 29.32 -15.63
N THR A 450 -32.72 29.07 -14.63
CA THR A 450 -32.62 29.90 -13.41
C THR A 450 -32.16 31.33 -13.74
N GLU A 451 -31.18 31.47 -14.63
CA GLU A 451 -30.71 32.78 -15.11
C GLU A 451 -31.78 33.55 -15.89
N ARG A 452 -32.56 32.85 -16.72
CA ARG A 452 -33.71 33.43 -17.44
C ARG A 452 -34.75 33.99 -16.47
N GLN A 453 -35.14 33.20 -15.46
CA GLN A 453 -36.11 33.61 -14.46
C GLN A 453 -35.61 34.79 -13.61
N ARG A 454 -34.31 34.84 -13.33
CA ARG A 454 -33.67 35.96 -12.63
C ARG A 454 -33.74 37.24 -13.45
N GLY A 455 -33.38 37.19 -14.74
CA GLY A 455 -33.46 38.36 -15.63
C GLY A 455 -34.88 38.88 -15.83
N GLU A 456 -35.89 37.99 -15.83
CA GLU A 456 -37.31 38.39 -15.84
C GLU A 456 -37.75 39.04 -14.53
N ALA A 457 -37.26 38.59 -13.39
CA ALA A 457 -37.53 39.20 -12.10
C ALA A 457 -36.86 40.58 -11.97
N GLU A 458 -35.63 40.74 -12.47
CA GLU A 458 -34.91 42.02 -12.50
C GLU A 458 -35.62 43.07 -13.38
N LYS A 459 -36.14 42.67 -14.56
CA LYS A 459 -36.94 43.58 -15.41
C LYS A 459 -38.22 44.06 -14.71
N LYS A 460 -38.95 43.15 -14.06
CA LYS A 460 -40.15 43.52 -13.28
C LYS A 460 -39.83 44.47 -12.13
N HIS A 461 -38.68 44.31 -11.47
CA HIS A 461 -38.21 45.24 -10.43
C HIS A 461 -37.91 46.64 -10.99
N GLN A 462 -37.53 46.75 -12.26
CA GLN A 462 -37.25 48.01 -12.93
C GLN A 462 -38.54 48.72 -13.37
N ASP A 463 -39.50 47.97 -13.93
CA ASP A 463 -40.81 48.49 -14.34
C ASP A 463 -41.66 48.95 -13.13
N GLU A 464 -41.51 48.32 -11.96
CA GLU A 464 -42.19 48.74 -10.71
C GLU A 464 -41.62 50.03 -10.06
N ASN A 465 -40.46 50.51 -10.52
CA ASN A 465 -39.78 51.70 -9.98
C ASN A 465 -39.68 52.87 -10.98
N GLU A 466 -40.39 52.82 -12.11
CA GLU A 466 -40.43 53.92 -13.08
C GLU A 466 -41.52 54.97 -12.67
N PRO A 467 -41.22 56.28 -12.57
CA PRO A 467 -42.21 57.28 -12.15
C PRO A 467 -43.27 57.50 -13.25
N GLN A 468 -44.54 57.31 -12.90
CA GLN A 468 -45.68 57.58 -13.79
C GLN A 468 -45.83 59.10 -13.97
N SER A 469 -45.50 59.64 -15.15
CA SER A 469 -45.82 61.02 -15.52
C SER A 469 -47.32 61.12 -15.83
N GLU A 470 -48.09 61.75 -14.94
CA GLU A 470 -49.49 62.11 -15.19
C GLU A 470 -49.58 63.18 -16.28
N GLU A 471 -50.27 62.81 -17.36
CA GLU A 471 -50.74 63.68 -18.43
C GLU A 471 -52.09 64.27 -17.96
N THR A 472 -52.10 65.54 -17.54
CA THR A 472 -53.34 66.28 -17.26
C THR A 472 -53.70 67.17 -18.44
N ASP A 473 -54.66 66.71 -19.26
CA ASP A 473 -55.45 67.55 -20.14
C ASP A 473 -56.51 68.31 -19.31
N GLY A 474 -56.63 69.61 -19.57
CA GLY A 474 -57.28 70.57 -18.69
C GLY A 474 -58.77 70.78 -18.89
N GLU A 475 -59.35 71.62 -18.02
CA GLU A 475 -60.49 72.46 -18.40
C GLU A 475 -60.54 73.76 -17.59
N ASP A 476 -60.91 74.79 -18.33
CA ASP A 476 -60.86 76.24 -18.13
C ASP A 476 -61.95 76.78 -17.18
N ARG A 477 -61.63 77.81 -16.40
CA ARG A 477 -62.55 78.89 -16.00
C ARG A 477 -61.76 80.11 -15.46
N GLY A 478 -61.89 81.23 -16.18
CA GLY A 478 -61.28 82.55 -15.95
C GLY A 478 -61.53 83.20 -14.57
N ASP A 479 -61.01 84.38 -14.26
CA ASP A 479 -60.80 85.60 -15.07
C ASP A 479 -59.82 86.55 -14.30
N PRO A 480 -59.56 87.84 -14.65
CA PRO A 480 -58.21 88.31 -14.96
C PRO A 480 -57.77 89.52 -14.12
N THR A 481 -56.48 89.86 -14.08
CA THR A 481 -55.84 91.17 -13.77
C THR A 481 -54.45 90.87 -13.21
N SER A 482 -53.36 91.59 -13.48
CA SER A 482 -53.01 92.79 -14.25
C SER A 482 -51.47 92.74 -14.32
N VAL A 483 -50.84 92.77 -15.50
CA VAL A 483 -50.13 93.94 -16.03
C VAL A 483 -48.80 94.31 -15.31
N LEU A 484 -47.75 94.38 -16.15
CA LEU A 484 -46.50 95.18 -16.13
C LEU A 484 -45.23 94.70 -15.39
N GLU A 485 -44.18 94.58 -16.22
CA GLU A 485 -42.74 94.94 -16.04
C GLU A 485 -41.99 94.33 -14.84
N GLN A 486 -40.80 93.73 -15.00
CA GLN A 486 -39.64 94.16 -15.79
C GLN A 486 -38.66 92.99 -15.98
#